data_AF-A0A2D3VCN8-F1
#
_entry.id   AF-A0A2D3VCN8-F1
#
_cell.length_a   1.000
_cell.length_b   1.000
_cell.length_c   1.000
_cell.angle_alpha   90.00
_cell.angle_beta   90.00
_cell.angle_gamma   90.00
#
_symmetry.space_group_name_H-M   'P 1'
#
loop_
_entity.id
_entity.type
_entity.pdbx_description
1 polymer ?
#
loop_
_entity_poly.entity_id
_entity_poly.type
_entity_poly.pdbx_seq_one_letter_code
_entity_poly.pdbx_strand_id
1 'polypeptide(L)'
;MAATEHHLHPYTGYFLAYPDDKASYWREQGFAKGEGMVTTISDEQPPFLHWVYVDRVTCEVKHGVRKEAEGHVVGPWDVTKIDRRLTCEGWEGFVAVQEEDGSDLWALYFDRADNGLRGQGRIGEEDKRMLYVDVWRKEPRKDFQSAVDERVERIQERREKEAEKEERREEEQDQDAEKLD
;
A
#
# COMPACT_ATOMS: atom_id res chain seq x y z
N MET A 1 15.98 -35.62 -2.28
CA MET A 1 15.50 -34.36 -2.91
C MET A 1 15.64 -33.29 -1.85
N ALA A 2 16.54 -32.33 -2.04
CA ALA A 2 16.69 -31.22 -1.09
C ALA A 2 15.43 -30.36 -1.18
N ALA A 3 14.70 -30.22 -0.08
CA ALA A 3 13.68 -29.19 0.02
C ALA A 3 14.40 -27.86 -0.17
N THR A 4 14.03 -27.13 -1.22
CA THR A 4 14.39 -25.73 -1.36
C THR A 4 13.89 -25.01 -0.12
N GLU A 5 14.80 -24.52 0.73
CA GLU A 5 14.44 -23.58 1.79
C GLU A 5 13.84 -22.35 1.11
N HIS A 6 12.51 -22.24 1.13
CA HIS A 6 11.84 -21.02 0.73
C HIS A 6 12.16 -19.97 1.79
N HIS A 7 13.07 -19.05 1.46
CA HIS A 7 13.34 -17.89 2.29
C HIS A 7 12.09 -17.01 2.28
N LEU A 8 11.25 -17.16 3.31
CA LEU A 8 10.04 -16.38 3.48
C LEU A 8 10.43 -14.98 3.97
N HIS A 9 10.16 -13.98 3.14
CA HIS A 9 10.34 -12.58 3.51
C HIS A 9 9.10 -12.06 4.24
N PRO A 10 9.21 -11.63 5.51
CA PRO A 10 8.07 -11.09 6.25
C PRO A 10 7.51 -9.85 5.55
N TYR A 11 6.18 -9.80 5.42
CA TYR A 11 5.51 -8.64 4.85
C TYR A 11 5.86 -7.37 5.64
N THR A 12 6.46 -6.41 4.95
CA THR A 12 6.67 -5.04 5.43
C THR A 12 6.16 -4.10 4.36
N GLY A 13 4.99 -3.51 4.58
CA GLY A 13 4.31 -2.72 3.57
C GLY A 13 4.14 -1.26 3.90
N TYR A 14 4.02 -0.47 2.83
CA TYR A 14 3.81 0.97 2.87
C TYR A 14 2.65 1.34 1.96
N PHE A 15 2.01 2.46 2.25
CA PHE A 15 1.05 3.08 1.34
C PHE A 15 1.77 4.17 0.56
N LEU A 16 1.65 4.12 -0.77
CA LEU A 16 2.23 5.11 -1.67
C LEU A 16 1.15 5.56 -2.65
N ALA A 17 1.22 6.81 -3.09
CA ALA A 17 0.34 7.27 -4.18
C ALA A 17 0.54 6.35 -5.39
N TYR A 18 -0.56 5.76 -5.87
CA TYR A 18 -0.45 4.91 -7.06
C TYR A 18 -0.13 5.80 -8.28
N PRO A 19 0.77 5.37 -9.17
CA PRO A 19 1.14 6.17 -10.33
C PRO A 19 -0.04 6.49 -11.26
N ASP A 20 0.22 7.38 -12.23
CA ASP A 20 -0.75 7.87 -13.22
C ASP A 20 -1.94 8.60 -12.58
N ASP A 21 -3.01 8.75 -13.35
CA ASP A 21 -4.22 9.44 -12.94
C ASP A 21 -5.07 8.65 -11.92
N LYS A 22 -4.68 7.41 -11.58
CA LYS A 22 -5.44 6.58 -10.61
C LYS A 22 -5.51 7.22 -9.23
N ALA A 23 -4.39 7.76 -8.72
CA ALA A 23 -4.40 8.41 -7.42
C ALA A 23 -5.34 9.63 -7.40
N SER A 24 -5.36 10.43 -8.47
CA SER A 24 -6.27 11.57 -8.62
C SER A 24 -7.73 11.10 -8.70
N TYR A 25 -8.01 10.10 -9.54
CA TYR A 25 -9.33 9.49 -9.67
C TYR A 25 -9.86 8.98 -8.33
N TRP A 26 -9.06 8.27 -7.53
CA TRP A 26 -9.51 7.78 -6.22
C TRP A 26 -9.76 8.90 -5.21
N ARG A 27 -8.97 9.98 -5.23
CA ARG A 27 -9.22 11.15 -4.39
C ARG A 27 -10.56 11.80 -4.71
N GLU A 28 -10.92 11.88 -5.99
CA GLU A 28 -12.24 12.37 -6.42
C GLU A 28 -13.39 11.47 -5.93
N GLN A 29 -13.15 10.16 -5.79
CA GLN A 29 -14.10 9.22 -5.20
C GLN A 29 -14.15 9.25 -3.65
N GLY A 30 -13.39 10.15 -3.01
CA GLY A 30 -13.40 10.33 -1.54
C GLY A 30 -12.30 9.57 -0.81
N PHE A 31 -11.43 8.82 -1.51
CA PHE A 31 -10.25 8.21 -0.91
C PHE A 31 -9.14 9.26 -0.78
N ALA A 32 -9.16 10.00 0.32
CA ALA A 32 -8.36 11.22 0.53
C ALA A 32 -6.88 11.11 0.14
N LYS A 33 -6.27 9.92 0.27
CA LYS A 33 -4.87 9.71 -0.07
C LYS A 33 -4.64 9.15 -1.48
N GLY A 34 -5.62 8.42 -2.04
CA GLY A 34 -5.50 7.76 -3.35
C GLY A 34 -4.32 6.79 -3.41
N GLU A 35 -4.15 5.98 -2.36
CA GLU A 35 -2.95 5.16 -2.17
C GLU A 35 -3.12 3.74 -2.73
N GLY A 36 -2.04 3.26 -3.34
CA GLY A 36 -1.79 1.83 -3.51
C GLY A 36 -0.99 1.29 -2.33
N MET A 37 -0.86 -0.04 -2.24
CA MET A 37 -0.06 -0.70 -1.23
C MET A 37 1.17 -1.34 -1.88
N VAL A 38 2.32 -1.21 -1.23
CA VAL A 38 3.57 -1.87 -1.63
C VAL A 38 4.10 -2.73 -0.50
N THR A 39 4.92 -3.73 -0.83
CA THR A 39 5.67 -4.57 0.12
C THR A 39 7.15 -4.58 -0.25
N THR A 40 8.02 -4.67 0.75
CA THR A 40 9.43 -5.02 0.52
C THR A 40 9.53 -6.47 0.06
N ILE A 41 10.57 -6.77 -0.73
CA ILE A 41 10.90 -8.13 -1.20
C ILE A 41 12.28 -8.62 -0.75
N SER A 42 13.07 -7.73 -0.15
CA SER A 42 14.39 -8.02 0.39
C SER A 42 14.70 -7.08 1.55
N ASP A 43 15.68 -7.48 2.37
CA ASP A 43 16.23 -6.68 3.47
C ASP A 43 17.38 -5.75 3.02
N GLU A 44 17.68 -5.67 1.72
CA GLU A 44 18.72 -4.78 1.20
C GLU A 44 18.31 -3.32 1.36
N GLN A 45 19.27 -2.42 1.61
CA GLN A 45 19.02 -0.98 1.76
C GLN A 45 19.54 -0.23 0.52
N PRO A 46 18.69 0.49 -0.24
CA PRO A 46 17.24 0.65 -0.07
C PRO A 46 16.44 -0.58 -0.51
N PRO A 47 15.29 -0.87 0.14
CA PRO A 47 14.52 -2.07 -0.16
C PRO A 47 13.85 -1.96 -1.53
N PHE A 48 13.91 -3.05 -2.29
CA PHE A 48 13.09 -3.18 -3.49
C PHE A 48 11.63 -3.35 -3.09
N LEU A 49 10.73 -2.68 -3.83
CA LEU A 49 9.31 -2.63 -3.55
C LEU A 49 8.50 -3.27 -4.68
N HIS A 50 7.57 -4.14 -4.31
CA HIS A 50 6.53 -4.65 -5.19
C HIS A 50 5.19 -4.01 -4.83
N TRP A 51 4.34 -3.78 -5.83
CA TRP A 51 2.94 -3.40 -5.63
C TRP A 51 2.14 -4.61 -5.20
N VAL A 52 1.30 -4.44 -4.19
CA VAL A 52 0.31 -5.43 -3.79
C VAL A 52 -0.97 -5.21 -4.60
N TYR A 53 -1.51 -6.28 -5.15
CA TYR A 53 -2.70 -6.26 -5.99
C TYR A 53 -3.52 -7.53 -5.82
N VAL A 54 -4.82 -7.45 -6.11
CA VAL A 54 -5.70 -8.61 -6.17
C VAL A 54 -5.81 -9.07 -7.62
N ASP A 55 -5.37 -10.29 -7.89
CA ASP A 55 -5.48 -10.91 -9.20
C ASP A 55 -6.95 -11.02 -9.60
N ARG A 56 -7.35 -10.29 -10.65
CA ARG A 56 -8.74 -10.30 -11.15
C ARG A 56 -9.28 -11.69 -11.56
N VAL A 57 -8.40 -12.65 -11.86
CA VAL A 57 -8.78 -14.00 -12.28
C VAL A 57 -8.95 -14.88 -11.06
N THR A 58 -7.88 -15.05 -10.28
CA THR A 58 -7.86 -15.99 -9.13
C THR A 58 -8.45 -15.39 -7.86
N CYS A 59 -8.56 -14.06 -7.78
CA CYS A 59 -8.89 -13.30 -6.57
C CYS A 59 -7.85 -13.39 -5.45
N GLU A 60 -6.67 -13.93 -5.74
CA GLU A 60 -5.54 -14.01 -4.81
C GLU A 60 -4.87 -12.64 -4.66
N VAL A 61 -4.45 -12.31 -3.44
CA VAL A 61 -3.64 -11.11 -3.13
C VAL A 61 -2.18 -11.43 -3.42
N LYS A 62 -1.66 -10.87 -4.51
CA LYS A 62 -0.29 -11.06 -4.99
C LYS A 62 0.53 -9.78 -4.86
N HIS A 63 1.83 -9.90 -5.08
CA HIS A 63 2.72 -8.76 -5.20
C HIS A 63 3.61 -8.89 -6.44
N GLY A 64 3.94 -7.77 -7.07
CA GLY A 64 4.73 -7.77 -8.31
C GLY A 64 5.22 -6.39 -8.71
N VAL A 65 5.95 -6.34 -9.82
CA VAL A 65 6.30 -5.05 -10.42
C VAL A 65 5.05 -4.37 -10.98
N ARG A 66 5.13 -3.06 -11.22
CA ARG A 66 3.98 -2.26 -11.71
C ARG A 66 3.31 -2.86 -12.95
N LYS A 67 4.11 -3.34 -13.91
CA LYS A 67 3.61 -3.94 -15.16
C LYS A 67 2.80 -5.22 -14.93
N GLU A 68 3.11 -5.97 -13.88
CA GLU A 68 2.32 -7.15 -13.50
C GLU A 68 1.02 -6.69 -12.84
N ALA A 69 1.09 -5.68 -11.96
CA ALA A 69 -0.04 -5.18 -11.19
C ALA A 69 -1.10 -4.43 -12.02
N GLU A 70 -0.72 -3.69 -13.07
CA GLU A 70 -1.61 -2.72 -13.77
C GLU A 70 -2.90 -3.31 -14.37
N GLY A 71 -2.90 -4.61 -14.70
CA GLY A 71 -4.06 -5.33 -15.22
C GLY A 71 -5.01 -5.89 -14.17
N HIS A 72 -4.66 -5.75 -12.89
CA HIS A 72 -5.34 -6.33 -11.74
C HIS A 72 -5.95 -5.23 -10.84
N VAL A 73 -6.54 -5.61 -9.71
CA VAL A 73 -7.11 -4.64 -8.76
C VAL A 73 -6.01 -4.16 -7.83
N VAL A 74 -5.55 -2.93 -8.05
CA VAL A 74 -4.39 -2.33 -7.36
C VAL A 74 -4.78 -1.42 -6.19
N GLY A 75 -6.05 -1.37 -5.85
CA GLY A 75 -6.61 -0.50 -4.83
C GLY A 75 -7.85 0.26 -5.30
N PRO A 76 -8.24 1.34 -4.60
CA PRO A 76 -7.46 2.01 -3.56
C PRO A 76 -7.32 1.15 -2.31
N TRP A 77 -6.14 1.12 -1.72
CA TRP A 77 -5.90 0.50 -0.42
C TRP A 77 -6.00 1.58 0.67
N ASP A 78 -6.70 1.28 1.76
CA ASP A 78 -6.82 2.17 2.91
C ASP A 78 -7.00 1.37 4.20
N VAL A 79 -7.01 2.04 5.34
CA VAL A 79 -7.37 1.44 6.63
C VAL A 79 -8.53 2.16 7.28
N THR A 80 -9.38 1.41 7.99
CA THR A 80 -10.45 2.02 8.79
C THR A 80 -9.88 2.98 9.83
N LYS A 81 -10.57 4.09 10.07
CA LYS A 81 -10.07 5.17 10.93
C LYS A 81 -9.91 4.76 12.40
N ILE A 82 -10.78 3.86 12.86
CA ILE A 82 -10.87 3.45 14.26
C ILE A 82 -9.97 2.23 14.50
N ASP A 83 -10.30 1.11 13.86
CA ASP A 83 -9.67 -0.17 14.16
C ASP A 83 -8.41 -0.46 13.32
N ARG A 84 -8.06 0.42 12.37
CA ARG A 84 -6.91 0.24 11.47
C ARG A 84 -6.97 -1.06 10.67
N ARG A 85 -8.18 -1.54 10.38
CA ARG A 85 -8.41 -2.71 9.53
C ARG A 85 -8.17 -2.34 8.08
N LEU A 86 -7.46 -3.19 7.35
CA LEU A 86 -7.13 -3.00 5.95
C LEU A 86 -8.40 -3.10 5.10
N THR A 87 -8.48 -2.28 4.07
CA THR A 87 -9.56 -2.25 3.09
C THR A 87 -8.97 -2.19 1.69
N CYS A 88 -9.62 -2.81 0.73
CA CYS A 88 -9.36 -2.65 -0.71
C CYS A 88 -10.65 -2.21 -1.38
N GLU A 89 -10.60 -1.12 -2.16
CA GLU A 89 -11.77 -0.45 -2.72
C GLU A 89 -12.83 -0.06 -1.65
N GLY A 90 -12.39 0.16 -0.41
CA GLY A 90 -13.27 0.47 0.73
C GLY A 90 -14.00 -0.74 1.35
N TRP A 91 -13.62 -1.96 0.99
CA TRP A 91 -14.23 -3.21 1.47
C TRP A 91 -13.22 -4.10 2.22
N GLU A 92 -13.70 -4.83 3.24
CA GLU A 92 -12.92 -5.71 4.13
C GLU A 92 -13.09 -7.21 3.76
N GLY A 93 -13.15 -7.54 2.47
CA GLY A 93 -13.44 -8.89 1.96
C GLY A 93 -12.28 -9.89 1.97
N PHE A 94 -11.42 -9.90 2.99
CA PHE A 94 -10.25 -10.79 2.99
C PHE A 94 -10.60 -12.22 3.41
N VAL A 95 -10.04 -13.18 2.70
CA VAL A 95 -10.24 -14.61 2.94
C VAL A 95 -8.89 -15.30 2.98
N ALA A 96 -8.56 -15.95 4.09
CA ALA A 96 -7.42 -16.84 4.17
C ALA A 96 -7.83 -18.21 3.63
N VAL A 97 -7.06 -18.74 2.69
CA VAL A 97 -7.31 -20.05 2.06
C VAL A 97 -6.12 -20.97 2.26
N GLN A 98 -6.39 -22.18 2.74
CA GLN A 98 -5.39 -23.25 2.84
C GLN A 98 -5.37 -24.01 1.51
N GLU A 99 -4.40 -23.70 0.65
CA GLU A 99 -4.32 -24.28 -0.71
C GLU A 99 -3.86 -25.74 -0.68
N GLU A 100 -2.95 -26.08 0.24
CA GLU A 100 -2.45 -27.44 0.42
C GLU A 100 -2.91 -28.01 1.78
N ASP A 101 -3.57 -29.16 1.73
CA ASP A 101 -4.12 -29.80 2.93
C ASP A 101 -3.02 -30.15 3.93
N GLY A 102 -3.14 -29.64 5.15
CA GLY A 102 -2.16 -29.86 6.21
C GLY A 102 -0.95 -28.92 6.17
N SER A 103 -0.89 -27.98 5.21
CA SER A 103 0.12 -26.91 5.22
C SER A 103 -0.23 -25.81 6.22
N ASP A 104 0.76 -25.32 6.96
CA ASP A 104 0.61 -24.16 7.85
C ASP A 104 0.65 -22.82 7.10
N LEU A 105 0.94 -22.84 5.79
CA LEU A 105 0.94 -21.65 4.94
C LEU A 105 -0.43 -21.44 4.31
N TRP A 106 -0.96 -20.23 4.49
CA TRP A 106 -2.25 -19.81 3.97
C TRP A 106 -2.04 -18.70 2.96
N ALA A 107 -2.69 -18.82 1.81
CA ALA A 107 -2.75 -17.76 0.82
C ALA A 107 -3.86 -16.76 1.18
N LEU A 108 -3.63 -15.49 0.92
CA LEU A 108 -4.61 -14.44 1.15
C LEU A 108 -5.36 -14.15 -0.16
N TYR A 109 -6.69 -14.19 -0.10
CA TYR A 109 -7.59 -13.88 -1.20
C TYR A 109 -8.48 -12.70 -0.82
N PHE A 110 -9.10 -12.09 -1.83
CA PHE A 110 -10.03 -10.97 -1.66
C PHE A 110 -11.34 -11.20 -2.41
N ASP A 111 -12.41 -11.40 -1.65
CA ASP A 111 -13.76 -11.62 -2.14
C ASP A 111 -14.44 -10.29 -2.49
N ARG A 112 -14.04 -9.75 -3.64
CA ARG A 112 -14.55 -8.48 -4.18
C ARG A 112 -16.06 -8.50 -4.43
N ALA A 113 -16.63 -9.67 -4.74
CA ALA A 113 -18.03 -9.82 -5.14
C ALA A 113 -18.93 -10.31 -4.01
N ASP A 114 -18.37 -10.54 -2.81
CA ASP A 114 -19.06 -11.13 -1.65
C ASP A 114 -19.83 -12.42 -2.02
N ASN A 115 -19.15 -13.29 -2.78
CA ASN A 115 -19.76 -14.51 -3.32
C ASN A 115 -19.06 -15.78 -2.86
N GLY A 116 -18.18 -15.69 -1.86
CA GLY A 116 -17.38 -16.80 -1.36
C GLY A 116 -16.28 -17.21 -2.33
N LEU A 117 -15.71 -16.26 -3.08
CA LEU A 117 -14.72 -16.51 -4.14
C LEU A 117 -15.22 -17.49 -5.22
N ARG A 118 -16.53 -17.56 -5.43
CA ARG A 118 -17.15 -18.47 -6.40
C ARG A 118 -17.08 -17.93 -7.82
N GLY A 119 -17.17 -18.84 -8.77
CA GLY A 119 -17.07 -18.57 -10.21
C GLY A 119 -16.14 -19.54 -10.92
N GLN A 120 -16.31 -19.64 -12.24
CA GLN A 120 -15.57 -20.59 -13.06
C GLN A 120 -14.05 -20.41 -12.89
N GLY A 121 -13.38 -21.47 -12.41
CA GLY A 121 -11.92 -21.50 -12.22
C GLY A 121 -11.40 -20.77 -10.98
N ARG A 122 -12.27 -20.47 -10.01
CA ARG A 122 -11.87 -19.84 -8.74
C ARG A 122 -11.84 -20.84 -7.60
N ILE A 123 -11.05 -20.50 -6.58
CA ILE A 123 -10.79 -21.35 -5.41
C ILE A 123 -12.05 -21.69 -4.61
N GLY A 124 -13.09 -20.85 -4.68
CA GLY A 124 -14.37 -21.09 -4.00
C GLY A 124 -15.20 -22.25 -4.57
N GLU A 125 -14.83 -22.78 -5.74
CA GLU A 125 -15.41 -24.00 -6.31
C GLU A 125 -14.68 -25.28 -5.87
N GLU A 126 -13.52 -25.14 -5.23
CA GLU A 126 -12.73 -26.25 -4.70
C GLU A 126 -13.12 -26.55 -3.25
N ASP A 127 -12.92 -27.80 -2.81
CA ASP A 127 -13.11 -28.20 -1.41
C ASP A 127 -11.88 -27.80 -0.58
N LYS A 128 -11.70 -26.50 -0.40
CA LYS A 128 -10.59 -25.89 0.35
C LYS A 128 -11.08 -25.27 1.64
N ARG A 129 -10.24 -25.30 2.67
CA ARG A 129 -10.54 -24.60 3.92
C ARG A 129 -10.34 -23.10 3.73
N MET A 130 -11.43 -22.35 3.91
CA MET A 130 -11.46 -20.90 3.75
C MET A 130 -11.98 -20.23 5.02
N LEU A 131 -11.35 -19.14 5.43
CA LEU A 131 -11.76 -18.34 6.59
C LEU A 131 -11.80 -16.87 6.21
N TYR A 132 -12.92 -16.21 6.46
CA TYR A 132 -12.96 -14.75 6.43
C TYR A 132 -12.10 -14.20 7.57
N VAL A 133 -11.26 -13.22 7.25
CA VAL A 133 -10.29 -12.67 8.20
C VAL A 133 -10.32 -11.15 8.18
N ASP A 134 -10.22 -10.55 9.36
CA ASP A 134 -9.91 -9.13 9.49
C ASP A 134 -8.39 -8.95 9.44
N VAL A 135 -7.89 -8.11 8.53
CA VAL A 135 -6.46 -7.81 8.42
C VAL A 135 -6.17 -6.48 9.12
N TRP A 136 -5.30 -6.48 10.13
CA TRP A 136 -5.05 -5.30 10.96
C TRP A 136 -3.68 -4.71 10.66
N ARG A 137 -3.64 -3.39 10.43
CA ARG A 137 -2.36 -2.68 10.33
C ARG A 137 -1.78 -2.44 11.71
N LYS A 138 -0.58 -2.97 11.96
CA LYS A 138 0.21 -2.70 13.15
C LYS A 138 1.47 -1.95 12.78
N GLU A 139 1.54 -0.68 13.15
CA GLU A 139 2.77 0.10 13.00
C GLU A 139 3.74 -0.26 14.12
N PRO A 140 5.04 -0.47 13.82
CA PRO A 140 6.05 -0.60 14.86
C PRO A 140 6.08 0.68 15.68
N ARG A 141 6.25 0.56 17.00
CA ARG A 141 6.45 1.75 17.84
C ARG A 141 7.78 2.36 17.44
N LYS A 142 7.77 3.65 17.10
CA LYS A 142 8.99 4.41 16.89
C LYS A 142 9.77 4.41 18.19
N ASP A 143 11.05 4.11 18.12
CA ASP A 143 11.95 4.33 19.25
C ASP A 143 12.13 5.84 19.48
N PHE A 144 12.62 6.20 20.66
CA PHE A 144 12.79 7.61 21.02
C PHE A 144 13.75 8.35 20.07
N GLN A 145 14.79 7.67 19.58
CA GLN A 145 15.78 8.28 18.72
C GLN A 145 15.21 8.59 17.34
N SER A 146 14.54 7.62 16.70
CA SER A 146 13.88 7.85 15.41
C SER A 146 12.79 8.91 15.49
N ALA A 147 12.06 9.00 16.61
CA ALA A 147 11.07 10.06 16.82
C ALA A 147 11.72 11.46 16.98
N VAL A 148 12.92 11.53 17.58
CA VAL A 148 13.69 12.78 17.69
C VAL A 148 14.27 13.18 16.33
N ASP A 149 14.84 12.24 15.59
CA ASP A 149 15.46 12.49 14.29
C ASP A 149 14.42 13.00 13.28
N GLU A 150 13.26 12.34 13.16
CA GLU A 150 12.15 12.83 12.32
C GLU A 150 11.63 14.22 12.75
N ARG A 151 11.68 14.53 14.05
CA ARG A 151 11.27 15.84 14.55
C ARG A 151 12.27 16.91 14.13
N VAL A 152 13.57 16.61 14.15
CA VAL A 152 14.63 17.50 13.68
C VAL A 152 14.49 17.74 12.18
N GLU A 153 14.35 16.68 11.38
CA GLU A 153 14.14 16.78 9.92
C GLU A 153 12.93 17.64 9.58
N ARG A 154 11.79 17.41 10.25
CA ARG A 154 10.57 18.21 10.03
C ARG A 154 10.74 19.69 10.38
N ILE A 155 11.57 20.01 11.38
CA ILE A 155 11.90 21.39 11.74
C ILE A 155 12.80 22.02 10.65
N GLN A 156 13.77 21.26 10.12
CA GLN A 156 14.64 21.69 9.04
C GLN A 156 13.85 21.94 7.76
N GLU A 157 13.04 20.98 7.31
CA GLU A 157 12.19 21.14 6.11
C GLU A 157 11.25 22.34 6.20
N ARG A 158 10.70 22.62 7.39
CA ARG A 158 9.85 23.80 7.59
C ARG A 158 10.63 25.09 7.47
N ARG A 159 11.82 25.16 8.04
CA ARG A 159 12.71 26.33 7.94
C ARG A 159 13.16 26.57 6.51
N GLU A 160 13.50 25.51 5.79
CA GLU A 160 13.86 25.59 4.37
C GLU A 160 12.69 26.10 3.52
N LYS A 161 11.48 25.54 3.72
CA LYS A 161 10.26 26.00 3.03
C LYS A 161 9.86 27.42 3.40
N GLU A 162 10.18 27.88 4.61
CA GLU A 162 9.94 29.27 5.03
C GLU A 162 10.94 30.22 4.38
N ALA A 163 12.23 29.87 4.36
CA ALA A 163 13.28 30.65 3.69
C ALA A 163 13.02 30.76 2.18
N GLU A 164 12.72 29.64 1.50
CA GLU A 164 12.43 29.62 0.06
C GLU A 164 11.20 30.50 -0.28
N LYS A 165 10.20 30.55 0.61
CA LYS A 165 9.03 31.44 0.44
C LYS A 165 9.37 32.91 0.66
N GLU A 166 10.30 33.21 1.56
CA GLU A 166 10.73 34.57 1.84
C GLU A 166 11.57 35.10 0.67
N GLU A 167 12.56 34.33 0.20
CA GLU A 167 13.34 34.63 -1.00
C GLU A 167 12.43 34.88 -2.22
N ARG A 168 11.45 34.01 -2.47
CA ARG A 168 10.52 34.20 -3.60
C ARG A 168 9.68 35.47 -3.48
N ARG A 169 9.33 35.90 -2.26
CA ARG A 169 8.57 37.15 -2.03
C ARG A 169 9.44 38.37 -2.25
N GLU A 170 10.72 38.31 -1.87
CA GLU A 170 11.69 39.38 -2.13
C GLU A 170 11.93 39.54 -3.64
N GLU A 171 12.13 38.43 -4.37
CA GLU A 171 12.26 38.45 -5.83
C GLU A 171 11.02 39.01 -6.54
N GLU A 172 9.82 38.66 -6.08
CA GLU A 172 8.55 39.19 -6.60
C GLU A 172 8.44 40.71 -6.34
N GLN A 173 8.87 41.20 -5.16
CA GLN A 173 8.85 42.63 -4.82
C GLN A 173 9.86 43.45 -5.63
N ASP A 174 11.06 42.92 -5.84
CA ASP A 174 12.10 43.58 -6.63
C ASP A 174 11.71 43.66 -8.12
N GLN A 175 11.11 42.61 -8.68
CA GLN A 175 10.60 42.62 -10.06
C GLN A 175 9.43 43.58 -10.28
N ASP A 176 8.56 43.75 -9.27
CA ASP A 176 7.46 44.71 -9.34
C ASP A 176 7.97 46.15 -9.21
N ALA A 177 9.00 46.39 -8.40
CA ALA A 177 9.67 47.69 -8.29
C ALA A 177 10.36 48.09 -9.60
N GLU A 178 11.06 47.17 -10.27
CA GLU A 178 11.76 47.42 -11.54
C GLU A 178 10.80 47.69 -12.72
N LYS A 179 9.54 47.21 -12.65
CA LYS A 179 8.51 47.48 -13.68
C LYS A 179 7.80 48.83 -13.50
N LEU A 180 7.98 49.48 -12.36
CA LEU A 180 7.34 50.77 -12.02
C LEU A 180 8.23 51.99 -12.33
N ASP A 181 9.52 51.77 -12.61
CA ASP A 181 10.49 52.74 -13.14
C ASP A 181 10.56 52.71 -14.69
#